data_AF-A0A0F6A741-F1
#
_entry.id   AF-A0A0F6A741-F1
#
_cell.length_a   1.000
_cell.length_b   1.000
_cell.length_c   1.000
_cell.angle_alpha   90.00
_cell.angle_beta   90.00
_cell.angle_gamma   90.00
#
_symmetry.space_group_name_H-M   'P 1'
#
loop_
_entity.id
_entity.type
_entity.pdbx_description
1 polymer ?
#
loop_
_entity_poly.entity_id
_entity_poly.type
_entity_poly.pdbx_seq_one_letter_code
_entity_poly.pdbx_strand_id
1 'polypeptide(L)'
;MHHLKLFCLAFLFTFLVGCSNERIEISNDVKLFASIPDGAREFEVEVLIIIPKGEVLKVNSRDYMKDFMVIGVTYRDVEGFVIFDSRKMQLIQN
;
A
#
# COMPACT_ATOMS: atom_id res chain seq x y z
N MET A 1 8.86 34.87 23.31
CA MET A 1 8.19 34.34 22.09
C MET A 1 9.03 33.32 21.30
N HIS A 2 10.16 32.79 21.82
CA HIS A 2 10.98 31.78 21.11
C HIS A 2 10.57 30.32 21.40
N HIS A 3 10.04 30.04 22.59
CA HIS A 3 9.66 28.67 22.99
C HIS A 3 8.46 28.11 22.21
N LEU A 4 7.53 28.97 21.78
CA LEU A 4 6.36 28.55 20.98
C LEU A 4 6.78 28.03 19.59
N LYS A 5 7.77 28.67 18.96
CA LYS A 5 8.30 28.26 17.65
C LYS A 5 9.02 26.91 17.71
N LEU A 6 9.77 26.67 18.79
CA LEU A 6 10.45 25.39 19.03
C LEU A 6 9.44 24.25 19.24
N PHE A 7 8.35 24.51 19.97
CA PHE A 7 7.31 23.51 20.22
C PHE A 7 6.55 23.13 18.95
N CYS A 8 6.21 24.10 18.11
CA CYS A 8 5.60 23.83 16.80
C CYS A 8 6.51 23.03 15.88
N LEU A 9 7.82 23.28 15.90
CA LEU A 9 8.79 22.53 15.08
C LEU A 9 8.89 21.07 15.53
N ALA A 10 8.97 20.84 16.84
CA ALA A 10 9.01 19.48 17.42
C ALA A 10 7.73 18.71 17.12
N PHE A 11 6.56 19.36 17.22
CA PHE A 11 5.28 18.76 16.89
C PHE A 11 5.15 18.42 15.40
N LEU A 12 5.69 19.26 14.52
CA LEU A 12 5.71 18.98 13.08
C LEU A 12 6.60 17.77 12.77
N PHE A 13 7.75 17.63 13.43
CA PHE A 13 8.65 16.50 13.28
C PHE A 13 8.02 15.18 13.76
N THR A 14 7.33 15.16 14.90
CA THR A 14 6.64 13.95 15.37
C THR A 14 5.46 13.57 14.46
N PHE A 15 4.75 14.55 13.91
CA PHE A 15 3.68 14.31 12.94
C PHE A 15 4.22 13.72 11.63
N LEU A 16 5.34 14.24 11.12
CA LEU A 16 6.01 13.74 9.91
C LEU A 16 6.57 12.32 10.11
N VAL A 17 7.14 12.01 11.28
CA VAL A 17 7.66 10.67 11.58
C VAL A 17 6.52 9.66 11.79
N GLY A 18 5.41 10.10 12.40
CA GLY A 18 4.24 9.26 12.67
C GLY A 18 3.45 8.82 11.42
N CYS A 19 3.57 9.53 10.30
CA CYS A 19 2.89 9.19 9.05
C CYS A 19 3.55 8.06 8.22
N SER A 20 4.71 7.53 8.62
CA SER A 20 5.53 6.69 7.70
C SER A 20 5.30 5.17 7.75
N ASN A 21 4.32 4.66 8.52
CA ASN A 21 4.12 3.21 8.63
C ASN A 21 2.65 2.83 8.43
N GLU A 22 2.19 2.95 7.19
CA GLU A 22 0.88 2.44 6.80
C GLU A 22 0.92 0.91 6.74
N ARG A 23 -0.06 0.27 7.39
CA ARG A 23 -0.24 -1.18 7.40
C ARG A 23 -1.62 -1.48 6.85
N ILE A 24 -1.71 -2.47 5.97
CA ILE A 24 -2.98 -2.91 5.41
C ILE A 24 -3.24 -4.35 5.86
N GLU A 25 -4.44 -4.57 6.39
CA GLU A 25 -4.99 -5.90 6.63
C GLU A 25 -5.87 -6.28 5.44
N ILE A 26 -5.64 -7.47 4.89
CA ILE A 26 -6.40 -7.96 3.73
C ILE A 26 -7.56 -8.84 4.18
N SER A 27 -8.76 -8.55 3.66
CA SER A 27 -10.00 -9.24 4.01
C SER A 27 -10.23 -10.54 3.23
N ASN A 28 -9.43 -10.79 2.20
CA ASN A 28 -9.43 -11.98 1.34
C ASN A 28 -7.99 -12.26 0.89
N ASP A 29 -7.75 -13.46 0.35
CA ASP A 29 -6.47 -13.81 -0.26
C ASP A 29 -6.17 -12.87 -1.45
N VAL A 30 -4.94 -12.37 -1.53
CA VAL A 30 -4.49 -11.48 -2.61
C VAL A 30 -3.23 -12.02 -3.27
N LYS A 31 -3.02 -11.64 -4.53
CA LYS A 31 -1.81 -12.01 -5.28
C LYS A 31 -0.78 -10.89 -5.19
N LEU A 32 0.46 -11.26 -4.90
CA LEU A 32 1.62 -10.39 -5.00
C LEU A 32 2.28 -10.59 -6.36
N PHE A 33 2.40 -9.51 -7.11
CA PHE A 33 2.95 -9.49 -8.46
C PHE A 33 4.37 -8.91 -8.47
N ALA A 34 5.23 -9.40 -9.36
CA ALA A 34 6.58 -8.89 -9.54
C ALA A 34 6.62 -7.50 -10.21
N SER A 35 5.60 -7.16 -10.99
CA SER A 35 5.51 -5.92 -11.76
C SER A 35 4.07 -5.45 -11.92
N ILE A 36 3.89 -4.23 -12.41
CA ILE A 36 2.59 -3.66 -12.77
C ILE A 36 2.33 -3.99 -14.25
N PRO A 37 1.12 -4.47 -14.61
CA PRO A 37 0.77 -4.70 -16.00
C PRO A 37 0.73 -3.38 -16.77
N ASP A 38 1.57 -3.27 -17.80
CA ASP A 38 1.41 -2.25 -18.82
C ASP A 38 0.18 -2.62 -19.66
N GLY A 39 -0.77 -1.69 -19.81
CA GLY A 39 -2.19 -1.91 -20.18
C GLY A 39 -2.57 -2.73 -21.42
N ALA A 40 -1.63 -3.38 -22.12
CA ALA A 40 -1.87 -4.38 -23.15
C ALA A 40 -1.62 -5.84 -22.69
N ARG A 41 -0.95 -6.07 -21.54
CA ARG A 41 -0.52 -7.40 -21.08
C ARG A 41 -0.96 -7.70 -19.65
N GLU A 42 -2.23 -7.41 -19.33
CA GLU A 42 -2.83 -7.67 -18.01
C GLU A 42 -2.70 -9.12 -17.49
N PHE A 43 -2.31 -10.06 -18.35
CA PHE A 43 -2.29 -11.50 -18.07
C PHE A 43 -0.89 -12.14 -18.01
N GLU A 44 0.19 -11.40 -18.31
CA GLU A 44 1.57 -11.93 -18.31
C GLU A 44 2.38 -11.49 -17.07
N VAL A 45 1.71 -11.03 -16.02
CA VAL A 45 2.41 -10.59 -14.81
C VAL A 45 2.71 -11.80 -13.93
N GLU A 46 3.98 -12.02 -13.63
CA GLU A 46 4.43 -13.10 -12.76
C GLU A 46 3.87 -12.92 -11.34
N VAL A 47 3.19 -13.95 -10.83
CA VAL A 47 2.71 -14.02 -9.46
C VAL A 47 3.84 -14.59 -8.59
N LEU A 48 4.35 -13.77 -7.67
CA LEU A 48 5.39 -14.18 -6.73
C LEU A 48 4.80 -15.02 -5.60
N ILE A 49 3.74 -14.52 -4.95
CA ILE A 49 3.18 -15.10 -3.73
C ILE A 49 1.66 -14.91 -3.72
N ILE A 50 0.93 -15.90 -3.19
CA ILE A 50 -0.47 -15.72 -2.78
C ILE A 50 -0.45 -15.44 -1.27
N ILE A 51 -0.89 -14.24 -0.89
CA ILE A 51 -0.93 -13.79 0.50
C ILE A 51 -2.32 -14.15 1.06
N PRO A 52 -2.40 -14.98 2.11
CA PRO A 52 -3.68 -15.39 2.68
C PRO A 52 -4.37 -14.26 3.45
N LYS A 53 -5.70 -14.31 3.53
CA LYS A 53 -6.53 -13.42 4.34
C LYS A 53 -6.03 -13.27 5.78
N GLY A 54 -6.13 -12.06 6.33
CA GLY A 54 -5.79 -11.75 7.72
C GLY A 54 -4.30 -11.48 7.95
N GLU A 55 -3.48 -11.56 6.90
CA GLU A 55 -2.09 -11.15 6.95
C GLU A 55 -1.97 -9.62 6.90
N VAL A 56 -0.91 -9.11 7.54
CA VAL A 56 -0.60 -7.69 7.58
C VAL A 56 0.53 -7.38 6.60
N LEU A 57 0.29 -6.42 5.71
CA LEU A 57 1.25 -5.98 4.71
C LEU A 57 1.90 -4.67 5.13
N LYS A 58 3.22 -4.58 4.97
CA LYS A 58 3.93 -3.30 5.05
C LYS A 58 3.77 -2.57 3.72
N VAL A 59 3.14 -1.41 3.76
CA VAL A 59 2.95 -0.58 2.57
C VAL A 59 4.20 0.27 2.34
N ASN A 60 4.72 0.22 1.12
CA ASN A 60 5.86 1.01 0.67
C ASN A 60 5.42 2.17 -0.22
N SER A 61 4.49 1.91 -1.14
CA SER A 61 3.90 2.94 -2.00
C SER A 61 2.42 2.65 -2.24
N ARG A 62 1.69 3.71 -2.58
CA ARG A 62 0.31 3.63 -3.07
C ARG A 62 0.19 4.50 -4.30
N ASP A 63 -0.17 3.86 -5.40
CA ASP A 63 -0.30 4.48 -6.70
C ASP A 63 -1.71 4.21 -7.25
N TYR A 64 -2.27 5.20 -7.92
CA TYR A 64 -3.55 5.08 -8.61
C TYR A 64 -3.30 5.16 -10.10
N MET A 65 -3.54 4.05 -10.79
CA MET A 65 -3.54 3.98 -12.23
C MET A 65 -4.99 3.85 -12.67
N LYS A 66 -5.35 4.48 -13.80
CA LYS A 66 -6.73 4.61 -14.32
C LYS A 66 -7.81 3.72 -13.68
N ASP A 67 -7.74 2.40 -13.90
CA ASP A 67 -8.74 1.41 -13.44
C ASP A 67 -8.23 0.52 -12.28
N PHE A 68 -7.02 0.78 -11.77
CA PHE A 68 -6.33 -0.04 -10.77
C PHE A 68 -5.77 0.77 -9.60
N MET A 69 -6.04 0.32 -8.38
CA MET A 69 -5.25 0.73 -7.22
C MET A 69 -4.05 -0.22 -7.11
N VAL A 70 -2.85 0.33 -7.17
CA VAL A 70 -1.60 -0.41 -7.06
C VAL A 70 -0.96 -0.10 -5.72
N ILE A 71 -0.66 -1.12 -4.94
CA ILE A 71 0.01 -0.98 -3.65
C ILE A 71 1.33 -1.72 -3.70
N GLY A 72 2.43 -0.98 -3.63
CA GLY A 72 3.75 -1.56 -3.40
C GLY A 72 3.85 -2.04 -1.96
N VAL A 73 4.14 -3.32 -1.74
CA VAL A 73 4.21 -3.92 -0.40
C VAL A 73 5.44 -4.80 -0.22
N THR A 74 5.85 -4.97 1.04
CA THR A 74 6.78 -6.03 1.44
C THR A 74 6.02 -7.08 2.26
N TYR A 75 6.15 -8.35 1.90
CA TYR A 75 5.61 -9.49 2.64
C TYR A 75 6.69 -10.57 2.81
N ARG A 76 7.03 -10.91 4.05
CA ARG A 76 8.09 -11.90 4.39
C ARG A 76 9.39 -11.67 3.60
N ASP A 77 9.87 -10.42 3.63
CA ASP A 77 11.08 -9.96 2.94
C ASP A 77 11.03 -10.01 1.39
N VAL A 78 9.84 -10.24 0.82
CA VAL A 78 9.60 -10.17 -0.64
C VAL A 78 8.86 -8.89 -0.97
N GLU A 79 9.44 -8.09 -1.86
CA GLU A 79 8.83 -6.86 -2.39
C GLU A 79 8.03 -7.17 -3.66
N GLY A 80 6.90 -6.51 -3.82
CA GLY A 80 6.06 -6.61 -5.01
C GLY A 80 4.84 -5.73 -4.96
N PHE A 81 3.89 -5.99 -5.83
CA PHE A 81 2.70 -5.16 -6.02
C PHE A 81 1.45 -5.97 -5.76
N VAL A 82 0.54 -5.41 -4.95
CA VAL A 82 -0.85 -5.87 -4.88
C VAL A 82 -1.67 -4.93 -5.75
N ILE A 83 -2.40 -5.51 -6.70
CA ILE A 83 -3.14 -4.76 -7.71
C ILE A 83 -4.62 -5.07 -7.53
N PHE A 84 -5.40 -4.02 -7.28
CA PHE A 84 -6.84 -4.13 -7.12
C PHE A 84 -7.55 -3.45 -8.29
N ASP A 85 -8.45 -4.17 -8.95
CA ASP A 85 -9.37 -3.59 -9.94
C ASP A 85 -10.40 -2.72 -9.20
N SER A 86 -10.33 -1.41 -9.39
CA SER A 86 -11.16 -0.45 -8.67
C SER A 86 -12.65 -0.62 -8.97
N ARG A 87 -13.00 -1.18 -10.14
CA ARG A 87 -14.38 -1.47 -10.54
C ARG A 87 -15.00 -2.62 -9.74
N LYS A 88 -14.17 -3.48 -9.14
CA LYS A 88 -14.60 -4.63 -8.34
C LYS A 88 -14.51 -4.38 -6.84
N MET A 89 -13.91 -3.27 -6.42
CA MET A 89 -13.81 -2.92 -5.00
C MET A 89 -15.04 -2.13 -4.55
N GLN A 90 -15.66 -2.59 -3.46
CA GLN A 90 -16.59 -1.78 -2.68
C GLN A 90 -15.87 -1.32 -1.42
N LEU A 91 -15.82 0.00 -1.19
CA LEU A 91 -15.42 0.55 0.09
C LEU A 91 -16.54 0.27 1.09
N ILE A 92 -16.32 -0.67 2.00
CA ILE A 92 -17.20 -0.87 3.15
C ILE A 92 -16.87 0.24 4.14
N GLN A 93 -17.73 1.27 4.21
CA GLN A 93 -17.68 2.27 5.28
C GLN A 93 -18.44 1.69 6.47
N ASN A 94 -17.72 1.44 7.57
CA ASN A 94 -18.30 1.16 8.88
C ASN A 94 -18.70 2.47 9.56
#